data_AF-A0A1I2LXM7-F1
#
_entry.id   AF-A0A1I2LXM7-F1
#
_cell.length_a   1.000
_cell.length_b   1.000
_cell.length_c   1.000
_cell.angle_alpha   90.00
_cell.angle_beta   90.00
_cell.angle_gamma   90.00
#
_symmetry.space_group_name_H-M   'P 1'
#
loop_
_entity.id
_entity.type
_entity.pdbx_description
1 polymer ?
#
loop_
_entity_poly.entity_id
_entity_poly.type
_entity_poly.pdbx_seq_one_letter_code
_entity_poly.pdbx_strand_id
1 'polypeptide(L)'
;MKQKVSHEDMDQTLRQLEKDYIEALDRNQSTSVEDFIDQFLKDSWEYNHQNMENIKLVMKRYSQGDIYSSKFSGAFIEMVAHLQEKLASLDGDNHYPLVHSQLGASVLVAIVDGLVVQLYTGMYQVEDLQDYSSQFKQVILRALSTPTV
;
A
#
# COMPACT_ATOMS: atom_id res chain seq x y z
N MET A 1 -17.73 11.55 -9.45
CA MET A 1 -18.30 10.21 -9.70
C MET A 1 -17.20 9.19 -9.46
N LYS A 2 -17.29 8.36 -8.41
CA LYS A 2 -16.39 7.19 -8.26
C LYS A 2 -16.85 6.14 -9.27
N GLN A 3 -16.05 5.87 -10.30
CA GLN A 3 -16.26 4.71 -11.16
C GLN A 3 -15.92 3.47 -10.34
N LYS A 4 -16.94 2.72 -9.89
CA LYS A 4 -16.71 1.35 -9.42
C LYS A 4 -16.13 0.56 -10.59
N VAL A 5 -14.89 0.09 -10.45
CA VAL A 5 -14.25 -0.79 -11.42
C VAL A 5 -15.00 -2.11 -11.40
N SER A 6 -15.44 -2.61 -12.58
CA SER A 6 -16.08 -3.92 -12.65
C SER A 6 -15.05 -5.03 -12.43
N HIS A 7 -15.26 -5.85 -11.41
CA HIS A 7 -14.39 -6.98 -11.09
C HIS A 7 -14.74 -8.26 -11.86
N GLU A 8 -15.81 -8.32 -12.67
CA GLU A 8 -16.36 -9.60 -13.19
C GLU A 8 -15.33 -10.50 -13.89
N ASP A 9 -14.29 -9.94 -14.51
CA ASP A 9 -13.22 -10.69 -15.20
C ASP A 9 -11.81 -10.53 -14.59
N MET A 10 -11.66 -9.99 -13.37
CA MET A 10 -10.34 -9.84 -12.76
C MET A 10 -9.72 -11.20 -12.42
N ASP A 11 -8.41 -11.31 -12.56
CA ASP A 11 -7.69 -12.53 -12.19
C ASP A 11 -7.90 -12.89 -10.71
N GLN A 12 -8.08 -14.17 -10.39
CA GLN A 12 -8.40 -14.60 -9.04
C GLN A 12 -7.31 -14.24 -8.03
N THR A 13 -6.02 -14.37 -8.40
CA THR A 13 -4.91 -14.02 -7.53
C THR A 13 -4.86 -12.51 -7.30
N LEU A 14 -5.03 -11.70 -8.36
CA LEU A 14 -5.09 -10.24 -8.23
C LEU A 14 -6.26 -9.80 -7.33
N ARG A 15 -7.46 -10.38 -7.50
CA ARG A 15 -8.62 -10.09 -6.64
C ARG A 15 -8.34 -10.41 -5.17
N GLN A 16 -7.65 -11.52 -4.91
CA GLN A 16 -7.35 -11.93 -3.55
C GLN A 16 -6.36 -10.95 -2.89
N LEU A 17 -5.28 -10.56 -3.61
CA LEU A 17 -4.32 -9.58 -3.11
C LEU A 17 -4.98 -8.22 -2.83
N GLU A 18 -5.85 -7.75 -3.73
CA GLU A 18 -6.62 -6.51 -3.54
C GLU A 18 -7.54 -6.62 -2.31
N LYS A 19 -8.28 -7.72 -2.19
CA LYS A 19 -9.20 -7.96 -1.08
C LYS A 19 -8.45 -8.01 0.26
N ASP A 20 -7.35 -8.73 0.32
CA ASP A 20 -6.54 -8.85 1.54
C ASP A 20 -6.01 -7.48 1.99
N TYR A 21 -5.56 -6.67 1.03
CA TYR A 21 -5.10 -5.30 1.30
C TYR A 21 -6.22 -4.45 1.90
N ILE A 22 -7.40 -4.43 1.29
CA ILE A 22 -8.55 -3.66 1.79
C ILE A 22 -8.98 -4.16 3.17
N GLU A 23 -9.06 -5.48 3.37
CA GLU A 23 -9.40 -6.05 4.68
C GLU A 23 -8.37 -5.71 5.76
N ALA A 24 -7.08 -5.65 5.42
CA ALA A 24 -6.04 -5.22 6.36
C ALA A 24 -6.22 -3.76 6.79
N LEU A 25 -6.55 -2.87 5.85
CA LEU A 25 -6.85 -1.47 6.14
C LEU A 25 -8.09 -1.31 7.02
N ASP A 26 -9.15 -2.07 6.75
CA ASP A 26 -10.40 -2.04 7.51
C ASP A 26 -10.22 -2.55 8.94
N ARG A 27 -9.40 -3.59 9.12
CA ARG A 27 -9.11 -4.17 10.44
C ARG A 27 -8.17 -3.30 11.26
N ASN A 28 -7.40 -2.40 10.64
CA ASN A 28 -6.49 -1.50 11.35
C ASN A 28 -7.26 -0.53 12.26
N GLN A 29 -7.08 -0.67 13.58
CA GLN A 29 -7.77 0.10 14.61
C GLN A 29 -7.01 1.36 15.07
N SER A 30 -5.96 1.77 14.35
CA SER A 30 -5.17 2.95 14.72
C SER A 30 -6.04 4.21 14.74
N THR A 31 -5.77 5.10 15.70
CA THR A 31 -6.50 6.37 15.88
C THR A 31 -5.68 7.60 15.51
N SER A 32 -4.44 7.40 15.07
CA SER A 32 -3.51 8.44 14.60
C SER A 32 -2.81 7.99 13.31
N VAL A 33 -2.29 8.94 12.54
CA VAL A 33 -1.48 8.63 11.35
C VAL A 33 -0.22 7.88 11.75
N GLU A 34 0.43 8.26 12.84
CA GLU A 34 1.67 7.68 13.32
C GLU A 34 1.50 6.20 13.67
N ASP A 35 0.44 5.86 14.42
CA ASP A 35 0.16 4.47 14.80
C ASP A 35 -0.24 3.66 13.56
N PHE A 36 -1.01 4.27 12.66
CA PHE A 36 -1.40 3.65 11.41
C PHE A 36 -0.17 3.29 10.56
N ILE A 37 0.76 4.22 10.34
CA ILE A 37 1.98 3.96 9.57
C ILE A 37 2.83 2.85 10.22
N ASP A 38 2.96 2.84 11.54
CA ASP A 38 3.70 1.79 12.24
C ASP A 38 3.11 0.40 11.98
N GLN A 39 1.79 0.27 12.15
CA GLN A 39 1.09 -0.99 11.94
C GLN A 39 1.10 -1.38 10.46
N PHE A 40 0.85 -0.42 9.55
CA PHE A 40 0.84 -0.63 8.11
C PHE A 40 2.17 -1.16 7.60
N LEU A 41 3.30 -0.65 8.08
CA LEU A 41 4.63 -1.15 7.71
C LEU A 41 4.83 -2.60 8.16
N LYS A 42 4.52 -2.92 9.42
CA LYS A 42 4.65 -4.27 9.97
C LYS A 42 3.79 -5.27 9.21
N ASP A 43 2.54 -4.92 8.96
CA ASP A 43 1.60 -5.74 8.19
C ASP A 43 2.10 -5.92 6.75
N SER A 44 2.62 -4.85 6.14
CA SER A 44 3.16 -4.89 4.78
C SER A 44 4.35 -5.84 4.67
N TRP A 45 5.31 -5.79 5.60
CA TRP A 45 6.48 -6.69 5.55
C TRP A 45 6.07 -8.14 5.67
N GLU A 46 5.24 -8.47 6.65
CA GLU A 46 4.78 -9.83 6.90
C GLU A 46 3.94 -10.34 5.71
N TYR A 47 2.97 -9.55 5.26
CA TYR A 47 2.08 -9.95 4.18
C TYR A 47 2.85 -10.17 2.87
N ASN A 48 3.76 -9.26 2.51
CA ASN A 48 4.56 -9.39 1.30
C ASN A 48 5.52 -10.58 1.40
N HIS A 49 6.11 -10.84 2.56
CA HIS A 49 6.95 -12.03 2.78
C HIS A 49 6.15 -13.32 2.58
N GLN A 50 4.98 -13.44 3.22
CA GLN A 50 4.13 -14.63 3.14
C GLN A 50 3.54 -14.86 1.73
N ASN A 51 3.25 -13.79 0.99
CA ASN A 51 2.56 -13.84 -0.30
C ASN A 51 3.46 -13.56 -1.50
N MET A 52 4.77 -13.56 -1.30
CA MET A 52 5.74 -13.14 -2.32
C MET A 52 5.58 -13.91 -3.65
N GLU A 53 5.33 -15.21 -3.61
CA GLU A 53 5.13 -16.01 -4.82
C GLU A 53 3.84 -15.64 -5.58
N ASN A 54 2.76 -15.32 -4.88
CA ASN A 54 1.51 -14.87 -5.49
C ASN A 54 1.70 -13.50 -6.16
N ILE A 55 2.42 -12.60 -5.51
CA ILE A 55 2.76 -11.27 -6.05
C ILE A 55 3.60 -11.43 -7.32
N LYS A 56 4.64 -12.27 -7.30
CA LYS A 56 5.45 -12.59 -8.50
C LYS A 56 4.59 -13.13 -9.64
N LEU A 57 3.67 -14.03 -9.33
CA LEU A 57 2.78 -14.63 -10.33
C LEU A 57 1.90 -13.57 -11.00
N VAL A 58 1.29 -12.68 -10.22
CA VAL A 58 0.47 -11.57 -10.74
C VAL A 58 1.31 -10.64 -11.62
N MET A 59 2.50 -10.23 -11.16
CA MET A 59 3.39 -9.35 -11.92
C MET A 59 3.84 -9.99 -13.24
N LYS A 60 4.20 -11.28 -13.20
CA LYS A 60 4.56 -12.05 -14.40
C LYS A 60 3.39 -12.09 -15.39
N ARG A 61 2.20 -12.45 -14.95
CA ARG A 61 1.01 -12.55 -15.80
C ARG A 61 0.61 -11.19 -16.38
N TYR A 62 0.74 -10.11 -15.61
CA TYR A 62 0.61 -8.75 -16.14
C TYR A 62 1.64 -8.46 -17.24
N SER A 63 2.92 -8.75 -17.01
CA SER A 63 3.98 -8.53 -18.02
C SER A 63 3.79 -9.34 -19.31
N GLN A 64 3.13 -10.49 -19.21
CA GLN A 64 2.81 -11.38 -20.34
C GLN A 64 1.51 -10.97 -21.06
N GLY A 65 0.74 -10.02 -20.53
CA GLY A 65 -0.54 -9.58 -21.09
C GLY A 65 -1.73 -10.45 -20.69
N ASP A 66 -1.54 -11.45 -19.83
CA ASP A 66 -2.62 -12.32 -19.32
C ASP A 66 -3.57 -11.56 -18.37
N ILE A 67 -3.05 -10.50 -17.72
CA ILE A 67 -3.84 -9.54 -16.97
C ILE A 67 -3.83 -8.23 -17.76
N TYR A 68 -5.01 -7.79 -18.19
CA TYR A 68 -5.16 -6.51 -18.86
C TYR A 68 -4.74 -5.34 -17.97
N SER A 69 -4.02 -4.37 -18.54
CA SER A 69 -3.56 -3.19 -17.82
C SER A 69 -4.67 -2.45 -17.10
N SER A 70 -5.86 -2.35 -17.70
CA SER A 70 -7.03 -1.71 -17.08
C SER A 70 -7.49 -2.39 -15.80
N LYS A 71 -7.39 -3.73 -15.72
CA LYS A 71 -7.74 -4.49 -14.51
C LYS A 71 -6.68 -4.33 -13.43
N PHE A 72 -5.41 -4.42 -13.83
CA PHE A 72 -4.29 -4.24 -12.91
C PHE A 72 -4.27 -2.83 -12.32
N SER A 73 -4.40 -1.79 -13.15
CA SER A 73 -4.50 -0.40 -12.69
C SER A 73 -5.77 -0.16 -11.87
N GLY A 74 -6.88 -0.83 -12.22
CA GLY A 74 -8.14 -0.73 -11.49
C GLY A 74 -8.01 -1.18 -10.03
N ALA A 75 -7.41 -2.35 -9.80
CA ALA A 75 -7.12 -2.86 -8.46
C ALA A 75 -6.23 -1.90 -7.66
N PHE A 76 -5.17 -1.38 -8.29
CA PHE A 76 -4.26 -0.44 -7.64
C PHE A 76 -4.95 0.88 -7.25
N ILE A 77 -5.79 1.43 -8.14
CA ILE A 77 -6.58 2.64 -7.86
C ILE A 77 -7.51 2.41 -6.66
N GLU A 78 -8.17 1.25 -6.59
CA GLU A 78 -9.09 0.94 -5.49
C GLU A 78 -8.35 0.82 -4.15
N MET A 79 -7.21 0.13 -4.13
CA MET A 79 -6.36 0.01 -2.94
C MET A 79 -5.85 1.38 -2.45
N VAL A 80 -5.34 2.22 -3.35
CA VAL A 80 -4.84 3.56 -3.00
C VAL A 80 -5.98 4.45 -2.52
N ALA A 81 -7.18 4.34 -3.10
CA ALA A 81 -8.35 5.12 -2.67
C ALA A 81 -8.76 4.78 -1.22
N HIS A 82 -8.81 3.50 -0.86
CA HIS A 82 -9.11 3.08 0.52
C HIS A 82 -8.05 3.57 1.52
N LEU A 83 -6.77 3.45 1.15
CA LEU A 83 -5.67 3.95 1.98
C LEU A 83 -5.76 5.46 2.19
N GLN A 84 -6.07 6.20 1.12
CA GLN A 84 -6.21 7.66 1.14
C GLN A 84 -7.35 8.10 2.05
N GLU A 85 -8.50 7.42 2.00
CA GLU A 85 -9.63 7.69 2.89
C GLU A 85 -9.29 7.40 4.36
N LYS A 86 -8.62 6.28 4.62
CA LYS A 86 -8.17 5.92 5.96
C LYS A 86 -7.21 6.97 6.52
N LEU A 87 -6.16 7.33 5.79
CA LEU A 87 -5.17 8.32 6.25
C LEU A 87 -5.80 9.69 6.52
N ALA A 88 -6.63 10.19 5.61
CA ALA A 88 -7.31 11.48 5.77
C ALA A 88 -8.22 11.50 7.01
N SER A 89 -8.88 10.38 7.32
CA SER A 89 -9.73 10.27 8.52
C SER A 89 -8.96 10.31 9.84
N LEU A 90 -7.66 10.00 9.82
CA LEU A 90 -6.79 9.95 11.00
C LEU A 90 -6.07 11.26 11.29
N ASP A 91 -6.09 12.22 10.36
CA ASP A 91 -5.39 13.50 10.48
C ASP A 91 -6.35 14.69 10.51
N GLY A 92 -7.27 14.69 11.47
CA GLY A 92 -8.28 15.76 11.61
C GLY A 92 -7.68 17.16 11.84
N ASP A 93 -6.52 17.22 12.48
CA ASP A 93 -5.80 18.47 12.79
C ASP A 93 -4.86 18.93 11.66
N ASN A 94 -4.79 18.18 10.56
CA ASN A 94 -3.98 18.50 9.38
C ASN A 94 -2.47 18.62 9.69
N HIS A 95 -1.94 17.76 10.58
CA HIS A 95 -0.51 17.67 10.87
C HIS A 95 0.29 17.06 9.71
N TYR A 96 -0.38 16.32 8.82
CA TYR A 96 0.19 15.65 7.67
C TYR A 96 -0.51 16.09 6.37
N PRO A 97 -0.34 17.33 5.90
CA PRO A 97 -1.15 17.91 4.81
C PRO A 97 -1.21 17.07 3.53
N LEU A 98 -0.14 16.33 3.22
CA LEU A 98 -0.10 15.50 2.02
C LEU A 98 -1.13 14.37 2.05
N VAL A 99 -1.53 13.89 3.24
CA VAL A 99 -2.57 12.86 3.40
C VAL A 99 -3.97 13.37 3.06
N HIS A 100 -4.16 14.66 2.80
CA HIS A 100 -5.42 15.23 2.30
C HIS A 100 -5.38 15.47 0.79
N SER A 101 -4.30 15.09 0.12
CA SER A 101 -4.11 15.19 -1.33
C SER A 101 -4.13 13.81 -2.01
N GLN A 102 -4.36 13.76 -3.32
CA GLN A 102 -4.25 12.51 -4.10
C GLN A 102 -2.83 11.90 -4.08
N LEU A 103 -1.82 12.68 -3.67
CA LEU A 103 -0.42 12.27 -3.66
C LEU A 103 -0.03 11.55 -2.37
N GLY A 104 -0.70 11.79 -1.24
CA GLY A 104 -0.31 11.29 0.08
C GLY A 104 -0.24 9.77 0.15
N ALA A 105 -1.35 9.09 -0.16
CA ALA A 105 -1.37 7.63 -0.20
C ALA A 105 -0.39 7.06 -1.26
N SER A 106 -0.27 7.72 -2.41
CA SER A 106 0.65 7.30 -3.47
C SER A 106 2.12 7.37 -3.04
N VAL A 107 2.51 8.39 -2.26
CA VAL A 107 3.87 8.54 -1.72
C VAL A 107 4.17 7.45 -0.69
N LEU A 108 3.22 7.15 0.21
CA LEU A 108 3.36 6.03 1.15
C LEU A 108 3.57 4.71 0.41
N VAL A 109 2.70 4.41 -0.55
CA VAL A 109 2.77 3.17 -1.34
C VAL A 109 4.09 3.09 -2.11
N ALA A 110 4.54 4.17 -2.76
CA ALA A 110 5.80 4.16 -3.50
C ALA A 110 7.02 3.85 -2.62
N ILE A 111 7.05 4.37 -1.38
CA ILE A 111 8.12 4.07 -0.42
C ILE A 111 8.08 2.59 -0.04
N VAL A 112 6.90 2.07 0.30
CA VAL A 112 6.73 0.66 0.71
C VAL A 112 7.03 -0.29 -0.45
N ASP A 113 6.49 -0.05 -1.64
CA ASP A 113 6.76 -0.85 -2.84
C ASP A 113 8.26 -0.89 -3.16
N GLY A 114 8.96 0.25 -3.04
CA GLY A 114 10.41 0.30 -3.24
C GLY A 114 11.20 -0.54 -2.24
N LEU A 115 10.71 -0.66 -1.00
CA LEU A 115 11.29 -1.52 0.03
C LEU A 115 10.93 -2.99 -0.20
N VAL A 116 9.70 -3.28 -0.63
CA VAL A 116 9.26 -4.63 -1.01
C VAL A 116 10.07 -5.15 -2.20
N VAL A 117 10.43 -4.31 -3.18
CA VAL A 117 11.33 -4.71 -4.27
C VAL A 117 12.72 -5.09 -3.75
N GLN A 118 13.21 -4.41 -2.71
CA GLN A 118 14.49 -4.78 -2.08
C GLN A 118 14.39 -6.11 -1.31
N LEU A 119 13.26 -6.38 -0.64
CA LEU A 119 12.95 -7.70 -0.08
C LEU A 119 12.92 -8.78 -1.17
N TYR A 120 12.22 -8.51 -2.29
CA TYR A 120 12.11 -9.41 -3.43
C TYR A 120 13.46 -9.76 -4.07
N THR A 121 14.39 -8.80 -4.12
CA THR A 121 15.73 -8.99 -4.68
C THR A 121 16.72 -9.63 -3.69
N GLY A 122 16.30 -9.88 -2.44
CA GLY A 122 17.16 -10.41 -1.38
C GLY A 122 18.18 -9.40 -0.85
N MET A 123 18.01 -8.10 -1.15
CA MET A 123 18.83 -7.04 -0.59
C MET A 123 18.56 -6.86 0.91
N TYR A 124 17.30 -7.06 1.32
CA TYR A 124 16.88 -7.16 2.71
C TYR A 124 16.15 -8.48 2.95
N GLN A 125 16.23 -8.98 4.17
CA GLN A 125 15.29 -9.97 4.70
C GLN A 125 14.10 -9.26 5.37
N VAL A 126 13.07 -10.03 5.72
CA VAL A 126 11.89 -9.47 6.39
C VAL A 126 12.27 -8.92 7.77
N GLU A 127 13.21 -9.57 8.46
CA GLU A 127 13.72 -9.15 9.77
C GLU A 127 14.44 -7.80 9.69
N ASP A 128 15.21 -7.56 8.62
CA ASP A 128 15.87 -6.26 8.40
C ASP A 128 14.83 -5.13 8.29
N LEU A 129 13.76 -5.34 7.53
CA LEU A 129 12.69 -4.36 7.36
C LEU A 129 11.90 -4.13 8.65
N GLN A 130 11.71 -5.17 9.46
CA GLN A 130 11.12 -5.06 10.80
C GLN A 130 12.00 -4.19 11.70
N ASP A 131 13.31 -4.43 11.72
CA ASP A 131 14.27 -3.65 12.53
C ASP A 131 14.32 -2.18 12.11
N TYR A 132 14.24 -1.89 10.81
CA TYR A 132 14.23 -0.52 10.29
C TYR A 132 12.85 0.15 10.28
N SER A 133 11.78 -0.54 10.67
CA SER A 133 10.41 -0.01 10.59
C SER A 133 10.23 1.33 11.31
N SER A 134 10.87 1.51 12.46
CA SER A 134 10.83 2.79 13.18
C SER A 134 11.48 3.94 12.39
N GLN A 135 12.58 3.66 11.69
CA GLN A 135 13.26 4.65 10.85
C GLN A 135 12.44 4.97 9.59
N PHE A 136 11.90 3.95 8.92
CA PHE A 136 11.04 4.14 7.77
C PHE A 136 9.76 4.91 8.11
N LYS A 137 9.15 4.63 9.27
CA LYS A 137 8.04 5.42 9.81
C LYS A 137 8.41 6.91 9.88
N GLN A 138 9.57 7.26 10.45
CA GLN A 138 9.98 8.66 10.53
C GLN A 138 10.17 9.31 9.15
N VAL A 139 10.75 8.59 8.20
CA VAL A 139 10.92 9.09 6.82
C VAL A 139 9.57 9.35 6.17
N ILE A 140 8.64 8.39 6.28
CA ILE A 140 7.28 8.51 5.76
C ILE A 140 6.55 9.69 6.39
N LEU A 141 6.55 9.80 7.72
CA LEU A 141 5.85 10.90 8.42
C LEU A 141 6.39 12.27 8.00
N ARG A 142 7.71 12.40 7.80
CA ARG A 142 8.31 13.62 7.26
C ARG A 142 7.92 13.89 5.81
N ALA A 143 7.79 12.86 4.98
CA ALA A 143 7.30 13.03 3.62
C ALA A 143 5.84 13.52 3.63
N LEU A 144 4.99 12.92 4.46
CA LEU A 144 3.57 13.24 4.58
C LEU A 144 3.30 14.63 5.19
N SER A 145 4.24 15.17 5.97
CA SER A 145 4.14 16.54 6.49
C SER A 145 4.51 17.63 5.47
N THR A 146 4.93 17.25 4.26
CA THR A 146 5.25 18.21 3.19
C THR A 146 4.00 18.99 2.77
N PRO A 147 4.06 20.34 2.69
CA PRO A 147 2.92 21.14 2.23
C PRO A 147 2.50 20.76 0.81
N THR A 148 1.19 20.77 0.56
CA THR A 148 0.63 20.67 -0.79
C THR A 148 0.87 21.99 -1.54
N VAL A 149 1.37 21.91 -2.78
CA VAL A 149 1.58 23.08 -3.66
C VAL A 149 0.27 23.56 -4.26
#